data_AF-A0A1M6GPT6-F1
#
_entry.id   AF-A0A1M6GPT6-F1
#
_cell.length_a   1.000
_cell.length_b   1.000
_cell.length_c   1.000
_cell.angle_alpha   90.00
_cell.angle_beta   90.00
_cell.angle_gamma   90.00
#
_symmetry.space_group_name_H-M   'P 1'
#
loop_
_entity.id
_entity.type
_entity.pdbx_description
1 polymer ?
#
loop_
_entity_poly.entity_id
_entity_poly.type
_entity_poly.pdbx_seq_one_letter_code
_entity_poly.pdbx_strand_id
1 'polypeptide(L)'
;MNGRVERIMQEYRQMVMERVCLENQIRNFQGITEEEMIDSLQFSQPDAERVQTSGVSDKTGRIAVSYKDKMDRINKEWQVHLEKKHTVLIEELIFFESAVFSLSGTLPEFISDMVIKGLTWDDLSAKYHISRTMVAKNRKRAIRELETLYAIHDKEMAEYILS
;
A
#
# COMPACT_ATOMS: atom_id res chain seq x y z
N MET A 1 -10.31 -17.33 4.59
CA MET A 1 -9.85 -15.93 4.68
C MET A 1 -10.44 -15.30 5.95
N ASN A 2 -9.89 -15.59 7.13
CA ASN A 2 -10.47 -15.10 8.39
C ASN A 2 -9.66 -13.88 8.88
N GLY A 3 -10.30 -12.73 9.09
CA GLY A 3 -9.69 -11.55 9.71
C GLY A 3 -9.09 -10.46 8.81
N ARG A 4 -9.27 -10.48 7.48
CA ARG A 4 -8.84 -9.36 6.59
C ARG A 4 -9.53 -8.05 6.98
N VAL A 5 -10.85 -8.08 7.10
CA VAL A 5 -11.67 -6.93 7.50
C VAL A 5 -11.26 -6.42 8.87
N GLU A 6 -11.06 -7.32 9.83
CA GLU A 6 -10.65 -6.94 11.19
C GLU A 6 -9.28 -6.23 11.21
N ARG A 7 -8.35 -6.68 10.36
CA ARG A 7 -7.04 -6.05 10.21
C ARG A 7 -7.18 -4.65 9.61
N ILE A 8 -7.95 -4.49 8.54
CA ILE A 8 -8.20 -3.18 7.92
C ILE A 8 -8.84 -2.22 8.93
N MET A 9 -9.83 -2.67 9.70
CA MET A 9 -10.45 -1.84 10.74
C MET A 9 -9.44 -1.38 11.82
N GLN A 10 -8.44 -2.21 12.14
CA GLN A 10 -7.41 -1.87 13.14
C GLN A 10 -6.35 -0.93 12.57
N GLU A 11 -5.94 -1.18 11.33
CA GLU A 11 -4.83 -0.50 10.66
C GLU A 11 -5.29 0.70 9.81
N TYR A 12 -6.59 0.98 9.72
CA TYR A 12 -7.17 2.00 8.83
C TYR A 12 -6.44 3.36 8.91
N ARG A 13 -6.18 3.87 10.12
CA ARG A 13 -5.44 5.14 10.29
C ARG A 13 -4.01 5.08 9.75
N GLN A 14 -3.34 3.95 9.95
CA GLN A 14 -2.00 3.72 9.42
C GLN A 14 -2.03 3.65 7.89
N MET A 15 -3.02 2.97 7.31
CA MET A 15 -3.22 2.92 5.86
C MET A 15 -3.47 4.31 5.27
N VAL A 16 -4.30 5.14 5.91
CA VAL A 16 -4.52 6.53 5.48
C VAL A 16 -3.24 7.36 5.56
N MET A 17 -2.45 7.21 6.63
CA MET A 17 -1.15 7.87 6.76
C MET A 17 -0.17 7.40 5.68
N GLU A 18 -0.11 6.10 5.43
CA GLU A 18 0.75 5.50 4.40
C GLU A 18 0.36 6.00 3.00
N ARG A 19 -0.93 6.14 2.70
CA ARG A 19 -1.41 6.75 1.46
C ARG A 19 -0.85 8.16 1.29
N VAL A 20 -0.98 9.01 2.32
CA VAL A 20 -0.47 10.39 2.28
C VAL A 20 1.06 10.43 2.10
N CYS A 21 1.79 9.54 2.79
CA CYS A 21 3.23 9.42 2.61
C CYS A 21 3.61 9.01 1.19
N LEU A 22 2.94 8.00 0.62
CA LEU A 22 3.18 7.54 -0.75
C LEU A 22 2.85 8.62 -1.79
N GLU A 23 1.75 9.36 -1.62
CA GLU A 23 1.40 10.50 -2.48
C GLU A 23 2.50 11.56 -2.52
N ASN A 24 3.05 11.87 -1.34
CA ASN A 24 4.14 12.84 -1.23
C ASN A 24 5.45 12.29 -1.83
N GLN A 25 5.74 10.99 -1.67
CA GLN A 25 6.91 10.36 -2.27
C GLN A 25 6.84 10.34 -3.79
N ILE A 26 5.67 9.98 -4.36
CA ILE A 26 5.46 9.96 -5.81
C ILE A 26 5.56 11.38 -6.38
N ARG A 27 4.91 12.36 -5.74
CA ARG A 27 4.92 13.76 -6.20
C ARG A 27 6.31 14.38 -6.19
N ASN A 28 7.14 14.03 -5.21
CA ASN A 28 8.48 14.60 -5.03
C ASN A 28 9.58 13.58 -5.38
N PHE A 29 9.31 12.66 -6.31
CA PHE A 29 10.27 11.63 -6.70
C PHE A 29 11.50 12.27 -7.39
N GLN A 30 12.68 12.06 -6.80
CA GLN A 30 13.95 12.56 -7.34
C GLN A 30 14.83 11.43 -7.93
N GLY A 31 14.47 10.17 -7.70
CA GLY A 31 15.29 9.01 -8.06
C GLY A 31 16.50 8.82 -7.15
N ILE A 32 17.30 7.82 -7.49
CA ILE A 32 18.58 7.49 -6.84
C ILE A 32 19.64 8.48 -7.31
N THR A 33 20.44 8.96 -6.36
CA THR A 33 21.57 9.85 -6.60
C THR A 33 22.76 9.11 -7.22
N GLU A 34 23.68 9.87 -7.81
CA GLU A 34 24.90 9.26 -8.36
C GLU A 34 25.75 8.60 -7.25
N GLU A 35 25.78 9.17 -6.06
CA GLU A 35 26.53 8.60 -4.93
C GLU A 35 25.94 7.25 -4.46
N GLU A 36 24.61 7.18 -4.30
CA GLU A 36 23.92 5.93 -3.93
C GLU A 36 24.09 4.83 -4.99
N MET A 37 24.15 5.21 -6.27
CA MET A 37 24.38 4.25 -7.35
C MET A 37 25.84 3.77 -7.34
N ILE A 38 26.82 4.63 -7.09
CA ILE A 38 28.24 4.23 -6.91
C ILE A 38 28.39 3.27 -5.74
N ASP A 39 27.76 3.56 -4.60
CA ASP A 39 27.77 2.69 -3.42
C ASP A 39 27.18 1.31 -3.74
N SER A 40 26.04 1.26 -4.45
CA SER A 40 25.41 -0.01 -4.87
C SER A 40 26.33 -0.90 -5.72
N LEU A 41 27.20 -0.28 -6.51
CA LEU A 41 28.17 -0.98 -7.37
C LEU A 41 29.36 -1.51 -6.57
N GLN A 42 29.75 -0.86 -5.47
CA GLN A 42 30.82 -1.34 -4.59
C GLN A 42 30.46 -2.68 -3.93
N PHE A 43 29.18 -2.94 -3.70
CA PHE A 43 28.67 -4.21 -3.17
C PHE A 43 28.36 -5.26 -4.25
N SER A 44 28.37 -4.87 -5.53
CA SER A 44 28.20 -5.78 -6.66
C SER A 44 29.53 -6.44 -6.98
N GLN A 45 29.73 -7.71 -6.57
CA GLN A 45 30.98 -8.43 -6.85
C GLN A 45 31.29 -8.44 -8.36
N PRO A 46 32.53 -8.14 -8.78
CA PRO A 46 32.93 -8.37 -10.15
C PRO A 46 33.13 -9.87 -10.35
N ASP A 47 32.30 -10.48 -11.21
CA ASP A 47 32.66 -11.76 -11.82
C ASP A 47 34.03 -11.58 -12.50
N ALA A 48 34.94 -12.49 -12.18
CA ALA A 48 36.37 -12.36 -12.43
C ALA A 48 36.72 -12.29 -13.93
N GLU A 49 36.73 -11.09 -14.51
CA GLU A 49 37.15 -10.90 -15.90
C GLU A 49 38.63 -10.46 -15.97
N ARG A 50 39.46 -11.34 -16.54
CA ARG A 50 40.90 -11.12 -16.73
C ARG A 50 41.14 -9.95 -17.68
N VAL A 51 41.83 -8.91 -17.20
CA VAL A 51 42.13 -7.70 -17.96
C VAL A 51 43.21 -7.98 -19.01
N GLN A 52 42.82 -8.11 -20.29
CA GLN A 52 43.73 -7.90 -21.42
C GLN A 52 43.80 -6.41 -21.76
N THR A 53 45.01 -5.87 -21.80
CA THR A 53 45.29 -4.46 -22.11
C THR A 53 45.73 -4.30 -23.56
N SER A 54 44.81 -3.93 -24.45
CA SER A 54 45.13 -3.45 -25.80
C SER A 54 44.37 -2.16 -26.11
N GLY A 55 45.12 -1.17 -26.64
CA GLY A 55 44.60 0.08 -27.24
C GLY A 55 44.04 1.14 -26.27
N VAL A 56 44.13 2.42 -26.66
CA VAL A 56 43.41 3.53 -26.01
C VAL A 56 41.92 3.19 -26.06
N SER A 57 41.40 2.68 -24.95
CA SER A 57 40.10 2.06 -24.86
C SER A 57 39.16 3.04 -24.18
N ASP A 58 38.05 3.40 -24.84
CA ASP A 58 36.98 4.23 -24.29
C ASP A 58 36.12 3.46 -23.25
N LYS A 59 36.81 2.73 -22.36
CA LYS A 59 36.22 1.95 -21.28
C LYS A 59 35.45 2.86 -20.33
N THR A 60 36.00 4.04 -20.04
CA THR A 60 35.37 5.02 -19.16
C THR A 60 34.05 5.53 -19.72
N GLY A 61 33.99 5.88 -21.02
CA GLY A 61 32.75 6.30 -21.67
C GLY A 61 31.68 5.19 -21.68
N ARG A 62 32.08 3.96 -22.01
CA ARG A 62 31.15 2.80 -21.99
C ARG A 62 30.63 2.45 -20.60
N ILE A 63 31.47 2.57 -19.57
CA ILE A 63 31.07 2.36 -18.17
C ILE A 63 30.09 3.47 -17.74
N ALA A 64 30.36 4.73 -18.07
CA ALA A 64 29.49 5.86 -17.74
C ALA A 64 28.11 5.79 -18.41
N VAL A 65 28.04 5.37 -19.69
CA VAL A 65 26.77 5.14 -20.38
C VAL A 65 26.00 3.99 -19.74
N SER A 66 26.67 2.85 -19.50
CA SER A 66 26.03 1.70 -18.83
C SER A 66 25.54 2.04 -17.42
N TYR A 67 26.25 2.91 -16.71
CA TYR A 67 25.89 3.41 -15.39
C TYR A 67 24.59 4.22 -15.44
N LYS A 68 24.50 5.18 -16.36
CA LYS A 68 23.31 6.02 -16.51
C LYS A 68 22.09 5.20 -16.91
N ASP A 69 22.25 4.27 -17.86
CA ASP A 69 21.17 3.38 -18.29
C ASP A 69 20.65 2.50 -17.14
N LYS A 70 21.55 1.99 -16.27
CA LYS A 70 21.16 1.23 -15.08
C LYS A 70 20.40 2.09 -14.07
N MET A 71 20.89 3.30 -13.82
CA MET A 71 20.25 4.24 -12.89
C MET A 71 18.84 4.63 -13.38
N ASP A 72 18.70 4.96 -14.66
CA ASP A 72 17.41 5.29 -15.29
C ASP A 72 16.43 4.11 -15.19
N ARG A 73 16.92 2.87 -15.40
CA ARG A 73 16.11 1.67 -15.23
C ARG A 73 15.62 1.49 -13.79
N ILE A 74 16.52 1.58 -12.81
CA ILE A 74 16.16 1.40 -11.39
C ILE A 74 15.17 2.49 -10.95
N ASN A 75 15.40 3.74 -11.34
CA ASN A 75 14.49 4.84 -11.03
C ASN A 75 13.09 4.60 -11.60
N LYS A 76 13.02 4.11 -12.84
CA LYS A 76 11.74 3.78 -13.48
C LYS A 76 11.03 2.62 -12.80
N GLU A 77 11.76 1.56 -12.43
CA GLU A 77 11.22 0.43 -11.68
C GLU A 77 10.71 0.86 -10.29
N TRP A 78 11.45 1.73 -9.61
CA TRP A 78 11.06 2.25 -8.30
C TRP A 78 9.80 3.12 -8.39
N GLN A 79 9.74 4.02 -9.37
CA GLN A 79 8.54 4.83 -9.59
C GLN A 79 7.31 3.96 -9.85
N VAL A 80 7.40 2.98 -10.75
CA VAL A 80 6.32 2.02 -11.03
C VAL A 80 5.92 1.24 -9.77
N HIS A 81 6.89 0.86 -8.94
CA HIS A 81 6.63 0.19 -7.68
C HIS A 81 5.83 1.08 -6.71
N LEU A 82 6.22 2.35 -6.55
CA LEU A 82 5.51 3.31 -5.69
C LEU A 82 4.08 3.54 -6.18
N GLU A 83 3.90 3.76 -7.49
CA GLU A 83 2.59 3.94 -8.12
C GLU A 83 1.70 2.71 -7.91
N LYS A 84 2.22 1.50 -8.16
CA LYS A 84 1.46 0.27 -7.94
C LYS A 84 1.03 0.10 -6.48
N LYS A 85 1.94 0.37 -5.54
CA LYS A 85 1.66 0.29 -4.11
C LYS A 85 0.58 1.30 -3.70
N HIS A 86 0.68 2.52 -4.20
CA HIS A 86 -0.28 3.59 -3.95
C HIS A 86 -1.67 3.26 -4.51
N THR A 87 -1.75 2.76 -5.75
CA THR A 87 -3.00 2.34 -6.38
C THR A 87 -3.71 1.26 -5.55
N VAL A 88 -3.01 0.19 -5.20
CA VAL A 88 -3.59 -0.91 -4.39
C VAL A 88 -4.11 -0.40 -3.05
N LEU A 89 -3.36 0.49 -2.39
CA LEU A 89 -3.75 1.05 -1.10
C LEU A 89 -4.98 1.97 -1.20
N ILE A 90 -5.05 2.79 -2.25
CA ILE A 90 -6.21 3.65 -2.50
C ILE A 90 -7.45 2.84 -2.81
N GLU A 91 -7.34 1.85 -3.70
CA GLU A 91 -8.47 0.98 -4.07
C GLU A 91 -9.03 0.28 -2.82
N GLU A 92 -8.15 -0.26 -1.96
CA GLU A 92 -8.56 -0.89 -0.71
C GLU A 92 -9.26 0.10 0.25
N LEU A 93 -8.73 1.31 0.42
CA LEU A 93 -9.35 2.33 1.28
C LEU A 93 -10.71 2.78 0.74
N ILE A 94 -10.81 3.06 -0.55
CA ILE A 94 -12.06 3.48 -1.20
C ILE A 94 -13.11 2.38 -1.09
N PHE A 95 -12.73 1.14 -1.38
CA PHE A 95 -13.63 0.00 -1.28
C PHE A 95 -14.09 -0.20 0.17
N PHE A 96 -13.17 -0.18 1.13
CA PHE A 96 -13.50 -0.32 2.55
C PHE A 96 -14.49 0.75 3.02
N GLU A 97 -14.23 2.02 2.71
CA GLU A 97 -15.12 3.13 3.08
C GLU A 97 -16.51 2.96 2.46
N SER A 98 -16.56 2.62 1.17
CA SER A 98 -17.81 2.37 0.45
C SER A 98 -18.59 1.19 1.04
N ALA A 99 -17.88 0.12 1.41
CA ALA A 99 -18.46 -1.06 2.06
C ALA A 99 -19.00 -0.72 3.46
N VAL A 100 -18.29 0.10 4.25
CA VAL A 100 -18.78 0.60 5.55
C VAL A 100 -20.06 1.41 5.37
N PHE A 101 -20.13 2.30 4.38
CA PHE A 101 -21.33 3.10 4.11
C PHE A 101 -22.51 2.27 3.59
N SER A 102 -22.25 1.07 3.08
CA SER A 102 -23.26 0.14 2.56
C SER A 102 -23.80 -0.84 3.60
N LEU A 103 -23.32 -0.78 4.85
CA LEU A 103 -23.80 -1.66 5.92
C LEU A 103 -25.27 -1.42 6.27
N SER A 104 -25.90 -2.43 6.86
CA SER A 104 -27.33 -2.36 7.19
C SER A 104 -27.64 -1.53 8.44
N GLY A 105 -28.79 -0.84 8.41
CA GLY A 105 -29.35 -0.13 9.55
C GLY A 105 -28.48 1.01 10.07
N THR A 106 -28.15 1.00 11.35
CA THR A 106 -27.33 2.05 12.02
C THR A 106 -25.83 1.74 11.99
N LEU A 107 -25.42 0.62 11.40
CA LEU A 107 -24.01 0.22 11.34
C LEU A 107 -23.11 1.17 10.53
N PRO A 108 -23.55 1.79 9.40
CA PRO A 108 -22.69 2.70 8.64
C PRO A 108 -22.12 3.83 9.49
N GLU A 109 -23.01 4.54 10.21
CA GLU A 109 -22.59 5.65 11.06
C GLU A 109 -21.74 5.13 12.24
N PHE A 110 -22.17 4.03 12.88
CA PHE A 110 -21.49 3.45 14.04
C PHE A 110 -20.05 3.00 13.72
N ILE A 111 -19.84 2.36 12.57
CA ILE A 111 -18.53 1.85 12.15
C ILE A 111 -17.66 2.98 11.60
N SER A 112 -18.23 3.94 10.90
CA SER A 112 -17.53 5.17 10.50
C SER A 112 -16.98 5.90 11.73
N ASP A 113 -17.80 6.08 12.77
CA ASP A 113 -17.35 6.68 14.02
C ASP A 113 -16.24 5.89 14.71
N MET A 114 -16.37 4.56 14.74
CA MET A 114 -15.38 3.68 15.36
C MET A 114 -14.03 3.70 14.63
N VAL A 115 -14.04 3.54 13.30
CA VAL A 115 -12.84 3.25 12.51
C VAL A 115 -12.28 4.51 11.85
N ILE A 116 -13.15 5.29 11.20
CA ILE A 116 -12.74 6.46 10.42
C ILE A 116 -12.49 7.66 11.34
N LYS A 117 -13.44 7.94 12.25
CA LYS A 117 -13.28 9.02 13.24
C LYS A 117 -12.46 8.59 14.46
N GLY A 118 -12.27 7.29 14.65
CA GLY A 118 -11.40 6.75 15.69
C GLY A 118 -11.95 6.89 17.11
N LEU A 119 -13.28 6.95 17.27
CA LEU A 119 -13.92 7.05 18.58
C LEU A 119 -13.64 5.82 19.43
N THR A 120 -13.41 6.03 20.73
CA THR A 120 -13.20 4.93 21.67
C THR A 120 -14.50 4.19 21.95
N TRP A 121 -14.39 3.04 22.60
CA TRP A 121 -15.58 2.28 23.01
C TRP A 121 -16.46 3.06 23.98
N ASP A 122 -15.87 3.95 24.77
CA ASP A 122 -16.60 4.80 25.71
C ASP A 122 -17.33 5.94 25.01
N ASP A 123 -16.67 6.57 24.03
CA ASP A 123 -17.30 7.59 23.19
C ASP A 123 -18.50 7.01 22.43
N LEU A 124 -18.35 5.80 21.87
CA LEU A 124 -19.43 5.11 21.17
C LEU A 124 -20.55 4.69 22.13
N SER A 125 -20.21 4.19 23.32
CA SER A 125 -21.18 3.84 24.36
C SER A 125 -22.02 5.06 24.75
N ALA A 126 -21.37 6.21 24.94
CA ALA A 126 -22.01 7.47 25.29
C ALA A 126 -22.86 8.02 24.14
N LYS A 127 -22.30 8.11 22.91
CA LYS A 127 -22.98 8.67 21.75
C LYS A 127 -24.23 7.89 21.35
N TYR A 128 -24.14 6.55 21.34
CA TYR A 128 -25.24 5.69 20.90
C TYR A 128 -26.13 5.21 22.05
N HIS A 129 -25.84 5.62 23.29
CA HIS A 129 -26.56 5.19 24.50
C HIS A 129 -26.66 3.66 24.64
N ILE A 130 -25.55 2.97 24.36
CA ILE A 130 -25.48 1.50 24.41
C ILE A 130 -24.37 1.04 25.36
N SER A 131 -24.45 -0.20 25.85
CA SER A 131 -23.37 -0.76 26.68
C SER A 131 -22.14 -1.13 25.84
N ARG A 132 -20.96 -1.22 26.47
CA ARG A 132 -19.73 -1.74 25.83
C ARG A 132 -19.92 -3.14 25.23
N THR A 133 -20.76 -3.98 25.82
CA THR A 133 -21.11 -5.30 25.28
C THR A 133 -21.86 -5.17 23.95
N MET A 134 -22.76 -4.20 23.85
CA MET A 134 -23.47 -3.92 22.60
C MET A 134 -22.54 -3.28 21.55
N VAL A 135 -21.57 -2.46 21.95
CA VAL A 135 -20.49 -1.98 21.05
C VAL A 135 -19.76 -3.16 20.41
N ALA A 136 -19.34 -4.14 21.22
CA ALA A 136 -18.70 -5.36 20.74
C ALA A 136 -19.61 -6.17 19.79
N LYS A 137 -20.91 -6.28 20.12
CA LYS A 137 -21.89 -7.00 19.30
C LYS A 137 -22.11 -6.32 17.95
N ASN A 138 -22.24 -4.99 17.93
CA ASN A 138 -22.40 -4.20 16.71
C ASN A 138 -21.16 -4.29 15.83
N ARG A 139 -19.96 -4.20 16.42
CA ARG A 139 -18.69 -4.41 15.72
C ARG A 139 -18.64 -5.80 15.06
N LYS A 140 -18.96 -6.87 15.81
CA LYS A 140 -18.99 -8.24 15.27
C LYS A 140 -20.01 -8.41 14.15
N ARG A 141 -21.18 -7.76 14.25
CA ARG A 141 -22.20 -7.78 13.19
C ARG A 141 -21.68 -7.11 11.91
N ALA A 142 -21.10 -5.92 12.05
CA ALA A 142 -20.52 -5.21 10.92
C ALA A 142 -19.39 -5.99 10.24
N ILE A 143 -18.50 -6.64 11.00
CA ILE A 143 -17.43 -7.46 10.44
C ILE A 143 -18.00 -8.56 9.53
N ARG A 144 -19.06 -9.26 9.94
CA ARG A 144 -19.68 -10.32 9.10
C ARG A 144 -20.28 -9.77 7.80
N GLU A 145 -20.94 -8.60 7.88
CA GLU A 145 -21.51 -7.95 6.70
C GLU A 145 -20.40 -7.49 5.74
N LEU A 146 -19.34 -6.87 6.28
CA LEU A 146 -18.15 -6.49 5.51
C LEU A 146 -17.48 -7.71 4.88
N GLU A 147 -17.29 -8.82 5.62
CA GLU A 147 -16.73 -10.06 5.08
C GLU A 147 -17.55 -10.60 3.91
N THR A 148 -18.87 -10.43 3.95
CA THR A 148 -19.76 -10.81 2.84
C THR A 148 -19.53 -9.90 1.62
N LEU A 149 -19.43 -8.59 1.82
CA LEU A 149 -19.14 -7.64 0.73
C LEU A 149 -17.77 -7.90 0.08
N TYR A 150 -16.75 -8.17 0.90
CA TYR A 150 -15.42 -8.53 0.42
C TYR A 150 -15.41 -9.86 -0.34
N ALA A 151 -16.15 -10.86 0.12
CA ALA A 151 -16.25 -12.13 -0.60
C ALA A 151 -16.93 -11.98 -1.97
N ILE A 152 -17.94 -11.11 -2.08
CA ILE A 152 -18.58 -10.78 -3.37
C ILE A 152 -17.58 -10.09 -4.29
N HIS A 153 -16.90 -9.05 -3.81
CA HIS A 153 -15.90 -8.31 -4.58
C HIS A 153 -14.76 -9.21 -5.07
N ASP A 154 -14.19 -10.04 -4.19
CA ASP A 154 -13.11 -10.97 -4.55
C ASP A 154 -13.57 -12.00 -5.59
N LYS A 155 -14.85 -12.43 -5.53
CA LYS A 155 -15.46 -13.33 -6.52
C LYS A 155 -15.62 -12.63 -7.88
N GLU A 156 -16.15 -11.41 -7.91
CA GLU A 156 -16.32 -10.62 -9.14
C GLU A 156 -14.97 -10.36 -9.82
N MET A 157 -13.95 -10.00 -9.04
CA MET A 157 -12.58 -9.84 -9.55
C MET A 157 -12.03 -11.15 -10.14
N ALA A 158 -12.23 -12.28 -9.46
CA ALA A 158 -11.77 -13.58 -9.96
C ALA A 158 -12.48 -13.97 -11.27
N GLU A 159 -13.79 -13.74 -11.37
CA GLU A 159 -14.56 -13.99 -12.59
C GLU A 159 -14.08 -13.10 -13.74
N TYR A 160 -13.79 -11.82 -13.49
CA TYR A 160 -13.25 -10.91 -14.50
C TYR A 160 -11.86 -11.32 -15.01
N ILE A 161 -10.96 -11.74 -14.12
CA ILE A 161 -9.59 -12.15 -14.49
C ILE A 161 -9.57 -13.47 -15.29
N LEU A 162 -10.55 -14.35 -15.04
CA LEU A 162 -10.66 -15.65 -15.70
C LEU A 162 -11.48 -15.62 -17.00
N SER A 163 -12.12 -14.48 -17.30
CA SER A 163 -12.85 -14.24 -18.56
C SER A 163 -11.92 -13.80 -19.69
#